data_AF-A0A960MJB1-F1
#
_entry.id   AF-A0A960MJB1-F1
#
_cell.length_a   1.000
_cell.length_b   1.000
_cell.length_c   1.000
_cell.angle_alpha   90.00
_cell.angle_beta   90.00
_cell.angle_gamma   90.00
#
_symmetry.space_group_name_H-M   'P 1'
#
loop_
_entity.id
_entity.type
_entity.pdbx_description
1 polymer ?
#
loop_
_entity_poly.entity_id
_entity_poly.type
_entity_poly.pdbx_seq_one_letter_code
_entity_poly.pdbx_strand_id
1 'polypeptide(L)'
;TVVDRLLDSSAYAERMAAEWLDVARYADTYGRHEDFDCVTWPWRDWVIKSFEENLPYDRFVLLQTAGDLLPGARQAQIIPTTFNRLNMEMNEAGSNPEEYRCESVADRVITNGHAFLGLTMECTRCHDHKYDPMTMRDFYSMGALLGNIDELGLYCRFTNAVPTPTVFVQSETVEREHEELLARIDAKVAARESLRNEAKTRFYQWLKSNHPPGPDHPPGLMDKLGGWLGGPPRQAHHLPDPVDAFDFEELIDRREFLNLRDRERHGKSQRILHQCPGPDGLGKGIHFENDVDTSVELTGAGEFSRTDPFSLSAWVKLDGDLDEGAILHRTRSALEAAHRGYELAIENNHVVFKL
;
A
#
# COMPACT_ATOMS: atom_id res chain seq x y z
N THR A 1 46.67 -11.62 19.41
CA THR A 1 47.09 -13.02 19.16
C THR A 1 46.64 -13.44 17.75
N VAL A 2 47.00 -14.62 17.25
CA VAL A 2 46.43 -15.12 15.98
C VAL A 2 44.92 -15.26 16.08
N VAL A 3 44.40 -15.64 17.26
CA VAL A 3 42.97 -15.75 17.55
C VAL A 3 42.29 -14.39 17.37
N ASP A 4 42.77 -13.34 18.04
CA ASP A 4 42.16 -12.00 17.94
C ASP A 4 42.12 -11.52 16.48
N ARG A 5 43.21 -11.71 15.72
CA ARG A 5 43.26 -11.34 14.30
C ARG A 5 42.23 -12.07 13.44
N LEU A 6 41.92 -13.33 13.76
CA LEU A 6 40.94 -14.11 13.00
C LEU A 6 39.52 -13.70 13.38
N LEU A 7 39.26 -13.48 14.68
CA LEU A 7 37.97 -12.99 15.17
C LEU A 7 37.65 -11.58 14.65
N ASP A 8 38.66 -10.72 14.53
CA ASP A 8 38.53 -9.35 14.00
C ASP A 8 38.43 -9.29 12.45
N SER A 9 38.40 -10.43 11.76
CA SER A 9 38.36 -10.47 10.29
C SER A 9 36.95 -10.59 9.73
N SER A 10 36.67 -9.94 8.59
CA SER A 10 35.38 -10.07 7.88
C SER A 10 35.04 -11.53 7.52
N ALA A 11 36.06 -12.33 7.22
CA ALA A 11 35.91 -13.76 6.91
C ALA A 11 35.32 -14.56 8.09
N TYR A 12 35.57 -14.15 9.34
CA TYR A 12 34.93 -14.77 10.51
C TYR A 12 33.43 -14.44 10.53
N ALA A 13 33.07 -13.18 10.32
CA ALA A 13 31.67 -12.76 10.28
C ALA A 13 30.88 -13.46 9.16
N GLU A 14 31.44 -13.54 7.95
CA GLU A 14 30.85 -14.29 6.83
C GLU A 14 30.65 -15.77 7.16
N ARG A 15 31.64 -16.40 7.80
CA ARG A 15 31.55 -17.81 8.19
C ARG A 15 30.47 -18.06 9.24
N MET A 16 30.38 -17.21 10.26
CA MET A 16 29.36 -17.32 11.31
C MET A 16 27.97 -17.02 10.78
N ALA A 17 27.86 -16.00 9.90
CA ALA A 17 26.61 -15.65 9.26
C ALA A 17 26.06 -16.81 8.44
N ALA A 18 26.88 -17.54 7.69
CA ALA A 18 26.43 -18.66 6.86
C ALA A 18 25.58 -19.70 7.62
N GLU A 19 26.00 -20.08 8.84
CA GLU A 19 25.23 -21.03 9.66
C GLU A 19 23.91 -20.41 10.16
N TRP A 20 23.87 -19.11 10.41
CA TRP A 20 22.63 -18.41 10.73
C TRP A 20 21.69 -18.26 9.53
N LEU A 21 22.24 -18.00 8.33
CA LEU A 21 21.47 -17.93 7.09
C LEU A 21 20.73 -19.24 6.83
N ASP A 22 21.36 -20.38 7.10
CA ASP A 22 20.73 -21.71 7.00
C ASP A 22 19.57 -21.86 7.99
N VAL A 23 19.75 -21.44 9.24
CA VAL A 23 18.68 -21.47 10.28
C VAL A 23 17.50 -20.57 9.89
N ALA A 24 17.78 -19.40 9.34
CA ALA A 24 16.76 -18.46 8.88
C ALA A 24 16.10 -18.89 7.56
N ARG A 25 16.72 -19.86 6.86
CA ARG A 25 16.35 -20.39 5.54
C ARG A 25 16.41 -19.31 4.46
N TYR A 26 17.45 -18.50 4.55
CA TYR A 26 17.73 -17.48 3.55
C TYR A 26 18.02 -18.11 2.19
N ALA A 27 17.38 -17.56 1.16
CA ALA A 27 17.70 -17.80 -0.23
C ALA A 27 17.66 -16.47 -0.97
N ASP A 28 18.39 -16.37 -2.09
CA ASP A 28 18.31 -15.23 -3.00
C ASP A 28 17.09 -15.34 -3.95
N THR A 29 16.21 -16.32 -3.75
CA THR A 29 15.01 -16.59 -4.57
C THR A 29 13.78 -16.93 -3.70
N TYR A 30 12.58 -16.97 -4.29
CA TYR A 30 11.33 -17.29 -3.58
C TYR A 30 11.08 -18.80 -3.38
N GLY A 31 11.75 -19.67 -4.14
CA GLY A 31 11.83 -21.11 -3.86
C GLY A 31 10.61 -21.98 -4.23
N ARG A 32 9.55 -21.45 -4.84
CA ARG A 32 8.35 -22.25 -5.20
C ARG A 32 7.73 -21.92 -6.56
N HIS A 33 7.44 -22.98 -7.33
CA HIS A 33 6.92 -22.99 -8.70
C HIS A 33 7.88 -22.42 -9.74
N GLU A 34 7.87 -21.10 -9.94
CA GLU A 34 8.93 -20.40 -10.65
C GLU A 34 9.92 -19.90 -9.59
N ASP A 35 11.22 -20.02 -9.82
CA ASP A 35 12.24 -19.66 -8.82
C ASP A 35 12.85 -18.31 -9.18
N PHE A 36 12.08 -17.24 -8.95
CA PHE A 36 12.52 -15.86 -9.22
C PHE A 36 13.37 -15.31 -8.08
N ASP A 37 14.28 -14.40 -8.43
CA ASP A 37 15.10 -13.66 -7.47
C ASP A 37 14.25 -12.85 -6.49
N CYS A 38 14.60 -12.89 -5.21
CA CYS A 38 14.01 -12.06 -4.17
C CYS A 38 15.01 -11.00 -3.69
N VAL A 39 14.53 -9.83 -3.29
CA VAL A 39 15.39 -8.69 -2.89
C VAL A 39 15.56 -8.66 -1.38
N THR A 40 16.06 -9.75 -0.80
CA THR A 40 16.25 -9.92 0.65
C THR A 40 17.71 -9.80 1.10
N TRP A 41 18.65 -9.64 0.16
CA TRP A 41 20.08 -9.44 0.43
C TRP A 41 20.42 -8.34 1.46
N PRO A 42 19.65 -7.24 1.64
CA PRO A 42 19.96 -6.27 2.69
C PRO A 42 19.89 -6.88 4.09
N TRP A 43 19.03 -7.88 4.30
CA TRP A 43 18.97 -8.63 5.54
C TRP A 43 20.20 -9.52 5.74
N ARG A 44 20.66 -10.22 4.68
CA ARG A 44 21.91 -11.02 4.72
C ARG A 44 23.10 -10.15 5.10
N ASP A 45 23.24 -9.00 4.44
CA ASP A 45 24.34 -8.07 4.70
C ASP A 45 24.25 -7.51 6.13
N TRP A 46 23.03 -7.27 6.65
CA TRP A 46 22.83 -6.92 8.05
C TRP A 46 23.28 -8.04 9.01
N VAL A 47 22.99 -9.31 8.71
CA VAL A 47 23.44 -10.45 9.54
C VAL A 47 24.97 -10.50 9.57
N ILE A 48 25.64 -10.42 8.42
CA ILE A 48 27.11 -10.41 8.35
C ILE A 48 27.68 -9.27 9.20
N LYS A 49 27.15 -8.05 9.01
CA LYS A 49 27.55 -6.88 9.78
C LYS A 49 27.32 -7.05 11.29
N SER A 50 26.24 -7.70 11.69
CA SER A 50 25.95 -7.92 13.12
C SER A 50 26.98 -8.84 13.80
N PHE A 51 27.53 -9.83 13.08
CA PHE A 51 28.63 -10.65 13.58
C PHE A 51 29.95 -9.89 13.57
N GLU A 52 30.21 -9.08 12.54
CA GLU A 52 31.41 -8.23 12.45
C GLU A 52 31.47 -7.21 13.61
N GLU A 53 30.34 -6.60 13.95
CA GLU A 53 30.23 -5.64 15.06
C GLU A 53 30.11 -6.32 16.44
N ASN A 54 30.09 -7.66 16.48
CA ASN A 54 29.85 -8.45 17.68
C ASN A 54 28.60 -7.98 18.45
N LEU A 55 27.49 -7.82 17.73
CA LEU A 55 26.21 -7.38 18.28
C LEU A 55 25.78 -8.33 19.41
N PRO A 56 25.44 -7.82 20.61
CA PRO A 56 24.96 -8.67 21.69
C PRO A 56 23.76 -9.53 21.28
N TYR A 57 23.78 -10.80 21.65
CA TYR A 57 22.79 -11.78 21.19
C TYR A 57 21.34 -11.38 21.56
N ASP A 58 21.12 -10.79 22.74
CA ASP A 58 19.81 -10.27 23.16
C ASP A 58 19.29 -9.19 22.19
N ARG A 59 20.18 -8.32 21.71
CA ARG A 59 19.85 -7.31 20.69
C ARG A 59 19.66 -7.93 19.31
N PHE A 60 20.48 -8.91 18.95
CA PHE A 60 20.37 -9.64 17.68
C PHE A 60 19.01 -10.34 17.54
N VAL A 61 18.56 -11.02 18.59
CA VAL A 61 17.23 -11.67 18.65
C VAL A 61 16.11 -10.64 18.65
N LEU A 62 16.21 -9.59 19.48
CA LEU A 62 15.19 -8.54 19.55
C LEU A 62 14.95 -7.86 18.20
N LEU A 63 16.02 -7.51 17.48
CA LEU A 63 15.90 -6.81 16.20
C LEU A 63 15.25 -7.70 15.14
N GLN A 64 15.56 -8.99 15.10
CA GLN A 64 14.94 -9.91 14.12
C GLN A 64 13.49 -10.27 14.45
N THR A 65 13.12 -10.28 15.73
CA THR A 65 11.76 -10.65 16.15
C THR A 65 10.78 -9.49 16.18
N ALA A 66 11.24 -8.27 16.54
CA ALA A 66 10.35 -7.13 16.79
C ALA A 66 11.04 -5.76 16.59
N GLY A 67 12.08 -5.68 15.76
CA GLY A 67 12.84 -4.43 15.57
C GLY A 67 12.03 -3.28 14.96
N ASP A 68 11.03 -3.60 14.14
CA ASP A 68 10.06 -2.67 13.54
C ASP A 68 9.04 -2.11 14.55
N LEU A 69 8.80 -2.84 15.64
CA LEU A 69 7.92 -2.42 16.74
C LEU A 69 8.61 -1.52 17.77
N LEU A 70 9.90 -1.24 17.60
CA LEU A 70 10.63 -0.33 18.49
C LEU A 70 10.14 1.13 18.28
N PRO A 71 10.03 1.95 19.35
CA PRO A 71 9.64 3.35 19.22
C PRO A 71 10.62 4.12 18.32
N GLY A 72 10.11 4.70 17.24
CA GLY A 72 10.94 5.41 16.27
C GLY A 72 11.95 4.51 15.57
N ALA A 73 11.60 3.25 15.30
CA ALA A 73 12.44 2.30 14.59
C ALA A 73 12.94 2.89 13.26
N ARG A 74 14.26 2.85 13.07
CA ARG A 74 14.93 3.23 11.83
C ARG A 74 15.10 2.04 10.92
N GLN A 75 15.53 2.29 9.69
CA GLN A 75 15.76 1.24 8.71
C GLN A 75 16.68 0.13 9.22
N ALA A 76 17.75 0.47 9.96
CA ALA A 76 18.68 -0.52 10.55
C ALA A 76 18.03 -1.43 11.61
N GLN A 77 16.88 -1.03 12.16
CA GLN A 77 16.08 -1.81 13.11
C GLN A 77 14.89 -2.51 12.45
N ILE A 78 14.43 -2.01 11.29
CA ILE A 78 13.36 -2.61 10.50
C ILE A 78 13.87 -3.74 9.60
N ILE A 79 14.98 -3.53 8.87
CA ILE A 79 15.58 -4.56 7.98
C ILE A 79 15.68 -5.95 8.64
N PRO A 80 16.12 -6.07 9.91
CA PRO A 80 16.31 -7.37 10.55
C PRO A 80 15.01 -8.19 10.70
N THR A 81 13.85 -7.53 10.75
CA THR A 81 12.55 -8.24 10.90
C THR A 81 12.16 -9.02 9.64
N THR A 82 12.88 -8.82 8.53
CA THR A 82 12.82 -9.66 7.34
C THR A 82 13.06 -11.14 7.67
N PHE A 83 13.68 -11.49 8.81
CA PHE A 83 13.75 -12.87 9.29
C PHE A 83 12.40 -13.59 9.26
N ASN A 84 11.32 -12.91 9.65
CA ASN A 84 9.96 -13.48 9.63
C ASN A 84 9.39 -13.58 8.20
N ARG A 85 10.07 -13.10 7.18
CA ARG A 85 9.61 -12.99 5.78
C ARG A 85 10.47 -13.80 4.81
N LEU A 86 11.40 -14.61 5.32
CA LEU A 86 12.24 -15.50 4.51
C LEU A 86 11.54 -16.82 4.13
N ASN A 87 10.24 -16.93 4.39
CA ASN A 87 9.45 -18.07 3.96
C ASN A 87 9.36 -18.12 2.43
N MET A 88 9.23 -19.32 1.87
CA MET A 88 8.96 -19.47 0.44
C MET A 88 7.60 -18.86 0.08
N GLU A 89 7.50 -18.28 -1.12
CA GLU A 89 6.27 -17.69 -1.65
C GLU A 89 5.90 -18.32 -2.99
N MET A 90 4.60 -18.30 -3.35
CA MET A 90 4.08 -18.93 -4.57
C MET A 90 3.68 -17.90 -5.63
N ASN A 91 3.70 -18.29 -6.92
CA ASN A 91 3.22 -17.44 -8.01
C ASN A 91 2.43 -18.19 -9.12
N GLU A 92 2.09 -19.47 -8.91
CA GLU A 92 1.33 -20.26 -9.87
C GLU A 92 -0.10 -19.72 -10.03
N ALA A 93 -0.57 -19.62 -11.28
CA ALA A 93 -1.93 -19.18 -11.55
C ALA A 93 -2.96 -20.15 -10.93
N GLY A 94 -3.96 -19.59 -10.22
CA GLY A 94 -4.97 -20.36 -9.51
C GLY A 94 -4.56 -20.79 -8.09
N SER A 95 -3.40 -20.34 -7.61
CA SER A 95 -3.01 -20.48 -6.20
C SER A 95 -3.99 -19.74 -5.29
N ASN A 96 -4.40 -20.35 -4.18
CA ASN A 96 -5.23 -19.68 -3.19
C ASN A 96 -4.34 -18.84 -2.24
N PRO A 97 -4.46 -17.50 -2.23
CA PRO A 97 -3.64 -16.66 -1.36
C PRO A 97 -3.74 -17.03 0.11
N GLU A 98 -4.93 -17.38 0.59
CA GLU A 98 -5.15 -17.69 2.01
C GLU A 98 -4.46 -19.00 2.43
N GLU A 99 -4.36 -19.97 1.53
CA GLU A 99 -3.61 -21.21 1.76
C GLU A 99 -2.12 -20.90 1.98
N TYR A 100 -1.52 -20.13 1.07
CA TYR A 100 -0.10 -19.80 1.14
C TYR A 100 0.23 -18.82 2.27
N ARG A 101 -0.69 -17.91 2.61
CA ARG A 101 -0.60 -17.10 3.82
C ARG A 101 -0.58 -17.97 5.07
N CYS A 102 -1.46 -18.97 5.18
CA CYS A 102 -1.46 -19.92 6.30
C CYS A 102 -0.18 -20.75 6.36
N GLU A 103 0.35 -21.21 5.22
CA GLU A 103 1.65 -21.90 5.18
C GLU A 103 2.79 -20.99 5.63
N SER A 104 2.80 -19.72 5.22
CA SER A 104 3.80 -18.72 5.65
C SER A 104 3.76 -18.48 7.16
N VAL A 105 2.56 -18.46 7.76
CA VAL A 105 2.42 -18.35 9.22
C VAL A 105 2.91 -19.60 9.93
N ALA A 106 2.55 -20.80 9.44
CA ALA A 106 3.02 -22.06 10.01
C ALA A 106 4.56 -22.15 9.97
N ASP A 107 5.13 -21.77 8.83
CA ASP A 107 6.56 -21.70 8.58
C ASP A 107 7.29 -20.78 9.57
N ARG A 108 6.74 -19.58 9.85
CA ARG A 108 7.27 -18.69 10.90
C ARG A 108 7.26 -19.30 12.28
N VAL A 109 6.18 -19.99 12.66
CA VAL A 109 6.07 -20.66 13.97
C VAL A 109 7.19 -21.69 14.12
N ILE A 110 7.39 -22.51 13.09
CA ILE A 110 8.41 -23.55 13.07
C ILE A 110 9.81 -22.93 13.22
N THR A 111 10.13 -21.93 12.41
CA THR A 111 11.46 -21.34 12.39
C THR A 111 11.77 -20.48 13.60
N ASN A 112 10.82 -19.74 14.14
CA ASN A 112 11.00 -19.08 15.43
C ASN A 112 11.20 -20.10 16.55
N GLY A 113 10.47 -21.22 16.51
CA GLY A 113 10.65 -22.35 17.43
C GLY A 113 12.08 -22.90 17.40
N HIS A 114 12.61 -23.20 16.22
CA HIS A 114 13.99 -23.69 16.08
C HIS A 114 15.04 -22.64 16.46
N ALA A 115 14.93 -21.44 15.88
CA ALA A 115 16.00 -20.43 15.94
C ALA A 115 16.14 -19.79 17.32
N PHE A 116 15.03 -19.54 18.01
CA PHE A 116 15.04 -18.76 19.26
C PHE A 116 14.64 -19.56 20.49
N LEU A 117 13.79 -20.58 20.35
CA LEU A 117 13.34 -21.40 21.48
C LEU A 117 14.14 -22.71 21.60
N GLY A 118 14.79 -23.15 20.53
CA GLY A 118 15.42 -24.47 20.46
C GLY A 118 14.39 -25.62 20.52
N LEU A 119 13.16 -25.36 20.05
CA LEU A 119 12.02 -26.29 20.11
C LEU A 119 11.54 -26.68 18.71
N THR A 120 11.27 -27.97 18.49
CA THR A 120 10.66 -28.48 17.25
C THR A 120 9.13 -28.45 17.35
N MET A 121 8.52 -27.41 16.79
CA MET A 121 7.07 -27.19 16.86
C MET A 121 6.27 -27.89 15.76
N GLU A 122 6.92 -28.48 14.76
CA GLU A 122 6.27 -29.00 13.55
C GLU A 122 5.21 -30.06 13.85
N CYS A 123 5.48 -30.97 14.78
CA CYS A 123 4.51 -32.00 15.14
C CYS A 123 3.24 -31.40 15.76
N THR A 124 3.39 -30.28 16.49
CA THR A 124 2.27 -29.58 17.12
C THR A 124 1.30 -28.93 16.14
N ARG A 125 1.65 -28.87 14.86
CA ARG A 125 0.72 -28.43 13.82
C ARG A 125 -0.53 -29.31 13.72
N CYS A 126 -0.39 -30.62 13.90
CA CYS A 126 -1.46 -31.59 13.63
C CYS A 126 -1.93 -32.37 14.87
N HIS A 127 -1.10 -32.47 15.92
CA HIS A 127 -1.44 -33.13 17.18
C HIS A 127 -0.54 -32.61 18.31
N ASP A 128 -0.92 -32.78 19.58
CA ASP A 128 -0.03 -32.42 20.70
C ASP A 128 1.34 -33.14 20.60
N HIS A 129 2.42 -32.48 21.00
CA HIS A 129 3.76 -33.05 20.89
C HIS A 129 3.86 -34.36 21.68
N LYS A 130 4.55 -35.35 21.11
CA LYS A 130 4.55 -36.71 21.68
C LYS A 130 5.19 -36.78 23.07
N TYR A 131 6.25 -35.99 23.30
CA TYR A 131 7.08 -36.09 24.51
C TYR A 131 7.15 -34.79 25.30
N ASP A 132 6.98 -33.65 24.64
CA ASP A 132 7.11 -32.33 25.27
C ASP A 132 5.72 -31.79 25.62
N PRO A 133 5.58 -30.96 26.66
CA PRO A 133 4.30 -30.42 27.10
C PRO A 133 3.84 -29.26 26.19
N MET A 134 3.88 -29.48 24.87
CA MET A 134 3.46 -28.53 23.85
C MET A 134 2.23 -29.07 23.15
N THR A 135 1.18 -28.27 23.15
CA THR A 135 -0.10 -28.63 22.56
C THR A 135 -0.25 -28.08 21.16
N MET A 136 -1.18 -28.63 20.40
CA MET A 136 -1.61 -28.06 19.14
C MET A 136 -2.12 -26.63 19.31
N ARG A 137 -2.75 -26.32 20.46
CA ARG A 137 -3.17 -24.97 20.79
C ARG A 137 -1.99 -24.00 20.85
N ASP A 138 -0.83 -24.42 21.36
CA ASP A 138 0.35 -23.56 21.46
C ASP A 138 0.87 -23.19 20.06
N PHE A 139 0.89 -24.14 19.13
CA PHE A 139 1.23 -23.90 17.73
C PHE A 139 0.38 -22.80 17.10
N TYR A 140 -0.95 -22.95 17.18
CA TYR A 140 -1.87 -21.97 16.60
C TYR A 140 -1.91 -20.64 17.37
N SER A 141 -1.61 -20.65 18.67
CA SER A 141 -1.50 -19.42 19.46
C SER A 141 -0.25 -18.61 19.07
N MET A 142 0.88 -19.28 18.81
CA MET A 142 2.05 -18.64 18.22
C MET A 142 1.78 -18.18 16.79
N GLY A 143 1.03 -18.96 16.00
CA GLY A 143 0.58 -18.55 14.67
C GLY A 143 -0.25 -17.27 14.70
N ALA A 144 -1.12 -17.09 15.70
CA ALA A 144 -1.88 -15.86 15.86
C ALA A 144 -0.98 -14.64 16.20
N LEU A 145 0.10 -14.85 16.96
CA LEU A 145 1.09 -13.80 17.25
C LEU A 145 1.91 -13.42 16.00
N LEU A 146 2.39 -14.42 15.25
CA LEU A 146 3.29 -14.24 14.10
C LEU A 146 2.55 -14.02 12.77
N GLY A 147 1.23 -14.17 12.77
CA GLY A 147 0.37 -14.03 11.59
C GLY A 147 -0.27 -12.66 11.42
N ASN A 148 0.11 -11.67 12.24
CA ASN A 148 -0.39 -10.30 12.14
C ASN A 148 0.44 -9.45 11.15
N ILE A 149 0.62 -9.98 9.94
CA ILE A 149 1.36 -9.34 8.84
C ILE A 149 0.40 -9.23 7.64
N ASP A 150 0.33 -8.05 7.04
CA ASP A 150 -0.49 -7.79 5.85
C ASP A 150 0.18 -8.34 4.59
N GLU A 151 -0.13 -9.59 4.25
CA GLU A 151 0.48 -10.33 3.15
C GLU A 151 -0.49 -11.34 2.52
N LEU A 152 -0.13 -11.79 1.31
CA LEU A 152 -0.91 -12.77 0.55
C LEU A 152 -0.24 -14.15 0.46
N GLY A 153 1.01 -14.30 0.91
CA GLY A 153 1.81 -15.52 0.68
C GLY A 153 2.17 -15.77 -0.79
N LEU A 154 1.94 -14.78 -1.66
CA LEU A 154 2.15 -14.84 -3.10
C LEU A 154 3.02 -13.67 -3.57
N TYR A 155 3.80 -13.92 -4.63
CA TYR A 155 4.55 -12.90 -5.34
C TYR A 155 4.13 -12.77 -6.80
N CYS A 156 4.38 -11.59 -7.38
CA CYS A 156 3.96 -11.27 -8.73
C CYS A 156 5.02 -11.69 -9.76
N ARG A 157 4.69 -12.62 -10.68
CA ARG A 157 5.61 -12.97 -11.77
C ARG A 157 5.70 -11.92 -12.89
N PHE A 158 4.68 -11.06 -13.01
CA PHE A 158 4.56 -10.10 -14.10
C PHE A 158 5.30 -8.78 -13.85
N THR A 159 5.77 -8.56 -12.62
CA THR A 159 6.45 -7.33 -12.22
C THR A 159 7.59 -7.63 -11.26
N ASN A 160 8.58 -6.75 -11.19
CA ASN A 160 9.63 -6.83 -10.17
C ASN A 160 9.19 -6.14 -8.87
N ALA A 161 7.91 -6.27 -8.50
CA ALA A 161 7.42 -5.76 -7.23
C ALA A 161 7.83 -6.73 -6.11
N VAL A 162 8.38 -6.17 -5.03
CA VAL A 162 8.63 -6.96 -3.82
C VAL A 162 7.27 -7.18 -3.11
N PRO A 163 6.97 -8.39 -2.62
CA PRO A 163 5.73 -8.69 -1.89
C PRO A 163 5.56 -7.85 -0.63
N THR A 164 4.32 -7.45 -0.31
CA THR A 164 4.00 -6.61 0.85
C THR A 164 4.03 -7.38 2.18
N PRO A 165 4.44 -6.75 3.30
CA PRO A 165 4.92 -5.36 3.38
C PRO A 165 6.34 -5.19 2.83
N THR A 166 6.60 -4.02 2.25
CA THR A 166 7.90 -3.67 1.68
C THR A 166 8.42 -2.37 2.30
N VAL A 167 9.74 -2.24 2.37
CA VAL A 167 10.41 -1.02 2.77
C VAL A 167 11.40 -0.60 1.69
N PHE A 168 11.49 0.70 1.43
CA PHE A 168 12.56 1.23 0.60
C PHE A 168 13.86 1.24 1.40
N VAL A 169 14.85 0.48 0.95
CA VAL A 169 16.20 0.52 1.53
C VAL A 169 16.93 1.75 0.98
N GLN A 170 17.10 2.75 1.83
CA GLN A 170 17.75 4.02 1.57
C GLN A 170 19.20 4.00 2.08
N SER A 171 20.06 4.85 1.52
CA SER A 171 21.36 5.12 2.14
C SER A 171 21.17 5.98 3.40
N GLU A 172 22.12 5.93 4.35
CA GLU A 172 22.04 6.71 5.60
C GLU A 172 21.83 8.22 5.35
N THR A 173 22.43 8.77 4.29
CA THR A 173 22.24 10.18 3.92
C THR A 173 20.79 10.46 3.50
N VAL A 174 20.21 9.58 2.69
CA VAL A 174 18.83 9.72 2.20
C VAL A 174 17.83 9.49 3.32
N GLU A 175 18.10 8.53 4.22
CA GLU A 175 17.26 8.27 5.39
C GLU A 175 17.18 9.52 6.29
N ARG A 176 18.32 10.17 6.56
CA ARG A 176 18.35 11.42 7.34
C ARG A 176 17.59 12.56 6.66
N GLU A 177 17.77 12.73 5.35
CA GLU A 177 17.02 13.75 4.58
C GLU A 177 15.51 13.45 4.61
N HIS A 178 15.13 12.18 4.53
CA HIS A 178 13.74 11.75 4.61
C HIS A 178 13.13 12.05 5.98
N GLU A 179 13.83 11.78 7.08
CA GLU A 179 13.40 12.13 8.44
C GLU A 179 13.19 13.65 8.60
N GLU A 180 14.12 14.46 8.09
CA GLU A 180 14.00 15.92 8.12
C GLU A 180 12.77 16.41 7.33
N LEU A 181 12.48 15.79 6.19
CA LEU A 181 11.30 16.09 5.39
C LEU A 181 10.01 15.67 6.08
N LEU A 182 9.96 14.51 6.72
CA LEU A 182 8.81 14.05 7.50
C LEU A 182 8.52 15.01 8.66
N ALA A 183 9.54 15.41 9.43
CA ALA A 183 9.39 16.39 10.50
C ALA A 183 8.87 17.75 9.98
N ARG A 184 9.30 18.17 8.79
CA ARG A 184 8.79 19.38 8.12
C ARG A 184 7.33 19.23 7.67
N ILE A 185 6.94 18.05 7.20
CA ILE A 185 5.55 17.74 6.84
C ILE A 185 4.68 17.79 8.08
N ASP A 186 5.08 17.15 9.18
CA ASP A 186 4.33 17.14 10.44
C ASP A 186 4.15 18.55 11.00
N ALA A 187 5.22 19.36 10.99
CA ALA A 187 5.14 20.76 11.38
C ALA A 187 4.15 21.56 10.51
N LYS A 188 4.12 21.31 9.19
CA LYS A 188 3.15 21.94 8.28
C LYS A 188 1.73 21.43 8.48
N VAL A 189 1.54 20.15 8.78
CA VAL A 189 0.23 19.54 9.07
C VAL A 189 -0.32 20.14 10.36
N ALA A 190 0.47 20.20 11.43
CA ALA A 190 0.09 20.85 12.69
C ALA A 190 -0.24 22.34 12.49
N ALA A 191 0.56 23.06 11.70
CA ALA A 191 0.27 24.46 11.35
C ALA A 191 -1.05 24.58 10.56
N ARG A 192 -1.31 23.69 9.59
CA ARG A 192 -2.55 23.65 8.82
C ARG A 192 -3.76 23.39 9.73
N GLU A 193 -3.64 22.49 10.70
CA GLU A 193 -4.71 22.19 11.65
C GLU A 193 -5.02 23.38 12.56
N SER A 194 -3.99 24.04 13.08
CA SER A 194 -4.16 25.30 13.82
C SER A 194 -4.87 26.36 12.99
N LEU A 195 -4.41 26.58 11.74
CA LEU A 195 -5.03 27.51 10.80
C LEU A 195 -6.49 27.15 10.49
N ARG A 196 -6.83 25.86 10.42
CA ARG A 196 -8.20 25.36 10.20
C ARG A 196 -9.09 25.66 11.40
N ASN A 197 -8.59 25.47 12.62
CA ASN A 197 -9.32 25.78 13.85
C ASN A 197 -9.59 27.29 13.99
N GLU A 198 -8.60 28.11 13.63
CA GLU A 198 -8.71 29.57 13.66
C GLU A 198 -9.44 30.16 12.43
N ALA A 199 -9.70 29.35 11.40
CA ALA A 199 -10.29 29.83 10.14
C ALA A 199 -11.65 30.49 10.36
N LYS A 200 -12.50 29.94 11.24
CA LYS A 200 -13.80 30.54 11.57
C LYS A 200 -13.64 31.93 12.19
N THR A 201 -12.78 32.06 13.19
CA THR A 201 -12.52 33.33 13.88
C THR A 201 -11.96 34.37 12.92
N ARG A 202 -10.96 34.01 12.10
CA ARG A 202 -10.39 34.90 11.07
C ARG A 202 -11.42 35.33 10.05
N PHE A 203 -12.30 34.41 9.62
CA PHE A 203 -13.38 34.73 8.69
C PHE A 203 -14.38 35.73 9.30
N TYR A 204 -14.80 35.53 10.55
CA TYR A 204 -15.71 36.47 11.22
C TYR A 204 -15.08 37.85 11.44
N GLN A 205 -13.78 37.91 11.75
CA GLN A 205 -13.05 39.19 11.84
C GLN A 205 -12.97 39.88 10.48
N TRP A 206 -12.67 39.14 9.41
CA TRP A 206 -12.66 39.66 8.05
C TRP A 206 -14.04 40.20 7.63
N LEU A 207 -15.13 39.48 7.94
CA LEU A 207 -16.49 39.87 7.60
C LEU A 207 -16.89 41.20 8.26
N LYS A 208 -16.45 41.44 9.50
CA LYS A 208 -16.69 42.71 10.21
C LYS A 208 -16.00 43.89 9.54
N SER A 209 -14.81 43.68 8.98
CA SER A 209 -14.00 44.74 8.39
C SER A 209 -14.33 45.02 6.91
N ASN A 210 -14.90 44.05 6.19
CA ASN A 210 -15.02 44.10 4.73
C ASN A 210 -16.46 44.09 4.22
N HIS A 211 -17.47 44.38 5.07
CA HIS A 211 -18.91 44.47 4.77
C HIS A 211 -19.31 43.96 3.37
N PRO A 212 -19.90 42.76 3.23
CA PRO A 212 -20.20 42.20 1.92
C PRO A 212 -21.03 43.20 1.09
N PRO A 213 -20.77 43.36 -0.22
CA PRO A 213 -21.45 44.36 -1.02
C PRO A 213 -22.93 44.00 -1.18
N GLY A 214 -23.82 44.86 -0.69
CA GLY A 214 -25.26 44.80 -0.92
C GLY A 214 -26.02 45.88 -0.14
N PRO A 215 -26.92 46.66 -0.78
CA PRO A 215 -27.82 47.56 -0.07
C PRO A 215 -28.97 46.74 0.53
N ASP A 216 -29.34 47.04 1.78
CA ASP A 216 -30.51 46.54 2.51
C ASP A 216 -30.51 45.04 2.88
N HIS A 217 -30.03 44.72 4.10
CA HIS A 217 -30.32 43.42 4.71
C HIS A 217 -31.71 43.44 5.39
N PRO A 218 -32.63 42.50 5.08
CA PRO A 218 -33.86 42.35 5.84
C PRO A 218 -33.59 41.77 7.24
N PRO A 219 -34.39 42.11 8.27
CA PRO A 219 -34.22 41.58 9.62
C PRO A 219 -34.43 40.06 9.61
N GLY A 220 -33.50 39.30 10.22
CA GLY A 220 -33.60 37.84 10.37
C GLY A 220 -32.72 37.01 9.42
N LEU A 221 -31.93 37.63 8.54
CA LEU A 221 -30.99 36.91 7.67
C LEU A 221 -29.89 36.17 8.47
N MET A 222 -29.45 36.75 9.61
CA MET A 222 -28.44 36.12 10.48
C MET A 222 -28.96 34.84 11.17
N ASP A 223 -30.26 34.74 11.46
CA ASP A 223 -30.86 33.53 12.06
C ASP A 223 -31.05 32.40 11.05
N LYS A 224 -31.26 32.72 9.76
CA LYS A 224 -31.37 31.72 8.68
C LYS A 224 -30.02 31.24 8.15
N LEU A 225 -28.98 32.07 8.23
CA LEU A 225 -27.62 31.71 7.84
C LEU A 225 -26.90 30.81 8.86
N GLY A 226 -27.34 30.82 10.13
CA GLY A 226 -26.76 30.01 11.21
C GLY A 226 -26.96 28.49 11.06
N GLY A 227 -27.92 28.03 10.23
CA GLY A 227 -28.25 26.62 10.08
C GLY A 227 -27.77 25.93 8.79
N TRP A 228 -27.43 26.68 7.72
CA TRP A 228 -27.20 26.09 6.40
C TRP A 228 -25.81 26.30 5.82
N LEU A 229 -25.07 27.33 6.22
CA LEU A 229 -23.79 27.66 5.59
C LEU A 229 -22.60 27.35 6.50
N GLY A 230 -22.11 26.13 6.33
CA GLY A 230 -20.72 25.80 6.56
C GLY A 230 -19.80 26.73 5.76
N GLY A 231 -19.49 27.89 6.34
CA GLY A 231 -18.52 28.86 5.84
C GLY A 231 -18.90 29.55 4.52
N PRO A 232 -18.18 30.61 4.13
CA PRO A 232 -18.13 30.99 2.71
C PRO A 232 -17.60 29.78 1.92
N PRO A 233 -17.85 29.68 0.60
CA PRO A 233 -17.09 28.75 -0.21
C PRO A 233 -15.63 29.01 0.12
N ARG A 234 -14.91 27.96 0.55
CA ARG A 234 -13.45 28.02 0.53
C ARG A 234 -13.13 28.60 -0.82
N GLN A 235 -12.33 29.66 -0.89
CA GLN A 235 -11.67 30.01 -2.13
C GLN A 235 -11.16 28.67 -2.64
N ALA A 236 -11.76 28.14 -3.70
CA ALA A 236 -11.30 26.89 -4.25
C ALA A 236 -9.85 27.21 -4.51
N HIS A 237 -8.92 26.59 -3.75
CA HIS A 237 -7.54 26.57 -4.16
C HIS A 237 -7.65 26.22 -5.62
N HIS A 238 -7.20 27.12 -6.50
CA HIS A 238 -7.41 26.98 -7.93
C HIS A 238 -6.94 25.57 -8.24
N LEU A 239 -7.89 24.65 -8.41
CA LEU A 239 -7.52 23.28 -8.67
C LEU A 239 -6.82 23.41 -10.01
N PRO A 240 -5.60 22.87 -10.14
CA PRO A 240 -4.98 22.86 -11.45
C PRO A 240 -6.00 22.32 -12.44
N ASP A 241 -6.06 22.93 -13.62
CA ASP A 241 -6.94 22.44 -14.66
C ASP A 241 -6.71 20.93 -14.81
N PRO A 242 -7.78 20.12 -14.94
CA PRO A 242 -7.63 18.69 -15.08
C PRO A 242 -6.69 18.40 -16.26
N VAL A 243 -5.78 17.45 -16.07
CA VAL A 243 -4.85 17.01 -17.12
C VAL A 243 -5.61 16.35 -18.26
N ASP A 244 -6.65 15.59 -17.92
CA ASP A 244 -7.55 14.93 -18.86
C ASP A 244 -8.99 15.12 -18.38
N ALA A 245 -9.92 15.39 -19.33
CA ALA A 245 -11.33 15.55 -19.02
C ALA A 245 -12.21 15.02 -20.15
N PHE A 246 -13.21 14.22 -19.79
CA PHE A 246 -14.12 13.57 -20.72
C PHE A 246 -15.55 13.82 -20.27
N ASP A 247 -16.36 14.48 -21.10
CA ASP A 247 -17.76 14.82 -20.81
C ASP A 247 -18.77 13.91 -21.53
N PHE A 248 -18.29 13.09 -22.47
CA PHE A 248 -19.07 12.15 -23.27
C PHE A 248 -20.23 12.79 -24.05
N GLU A 249 -20.22 14.10 -24.31
CA GLU A 249 -21.32 14.78 -24.99
C GLU A 249 -21.41 14.42 -26.48
N GLU A 250 -20.23 14.37 -27.12
CA GLU A 250 -20.04 14.06 -28.53
C GLU A 250 -19.21 12.78 -28.69
N LEU A 251 -19.72 11.86 -29.51
CA LEU A 251 -18.99 10.67 -29.94
C LEU A 251 -18.51 10.83 -31.38
N ILE A 252 -17.27 10.45 -31.63
CA ILE A 252 -16.70 10.31 -32.97
C ILE A 252 -16.91 8.86 -33.39
N ASP A 253 -17.61 8.66 -34.51
CA ASP A 253 -17.92 7.34 -35.09
C ASP A 253 -18.56 6.33 -34.11
N ARG A 254 -19.18 6.83 -33.03
CA ARG A 254 -19.75 6.05 -31.91
C ARG A 254 -18.76 5.11 -31.21
N ARG A 255 -17.46 5.28 -31.41
CA ARG A 255 -16.42 4.43 -30.79
C ARG A 255 -15.35 5.23 -30.09
N GLU A 256 -15.31 6.54 -30.31
CA GLU A 256 -14.38 7.42 -29.65
C GLU A 256 -15.12 8.61 -29.03
N PHE A 257 -14.48 9.24 -28.05
CA PHE A 257 -14.90 10.53 -27.50
C PHE A 257 -13.69 11.41 -27.21
N LEU A 258 -13.92 12.71 -27.28
CA LEU A 258 -12.89 13.72 -27.14
C LEU A 258 -12.42 13.83 -25.68
N ASN A 259 -11.11 13.99 -25.53
CA ASN A 259 -10.55 14.59 -24.33
C ASN A 259 -10.56 16.11 -24.52
N LEU A 260 -11.24 16.81 -23.62
CA LEU A 260 -11.43 18.26 -23.67
C LEU A 260 -10.14 19.03 -23.42
N ARG A 261 -9.11 18.38 -22.86
CA ARG A 261 -7.83 19.00 -22.50
C ARG A 261 -6.74 18.69 -23.49
N ASP A 262 -6.80 17.52 -24.13
CA ASP A 262 -5.88 17.13 -25.18
C ASP A 262 -6.62 16.42 -26.31
N ARG A 263 -6.89 17.15 -27.39
CA ARG A 263 -7.67 16.64 -28.53
C ARG A 263 -6.93 15.59 -29.36
N GLU A 264 -5.66 15.28 -29.06
CA GLU A 264 -4.94 14.16 -29.69
C GLU A 264 -5.11 12.84 -28.91
N ARG A 265 -5.51 12.91 -27.63
CA ARG A 265 -5.69 11.75 -26.73
C ARG A 265 -7.17 11.41 -26.53
N HIS A 266 -7.81 10.88 -27.57
CA HIS A 266 -9.20 10.40 -27.49
C HIS A 266 -9.35 9.18 -26.58
N GLY A 267 -10.50 9.06 -25.91
CA GLY A 267 -10.93 7.80 -25.33
C GLY A 267 -11.51 6.89 -26.42
N LYS A 268 -11.12 5.63 -26.45
CA LYS A 268 -11.44 4.69 -27.53
C LYS A 268 -12.09 3.42 -26.99
N SER A 269 -13.06 2.90 -27.71
CA SER A 269 -13.69 1.61 -27.45
C SER A 269 -13.58 0.71 -28.68
N GLN A 270 -13.39 -0.58 -28.45
CA GLN A 270 -13.46 -1.57 -29.53
C GLN A 270 -14.89 -1.78 -30.03
N ARG A 271 -15.89 -1.51 -29.18
CA ARG A 271 -17.31 -1.67 -29.47
C ARG A 271 -18.02 -0.33 -29.60
N ILE A 272 -19.26 -0.38 -30.10
CA ILE A 272 -20.11 0.80 -30.22
C ILE A 272 -20.51 1.25 -28.82
N LEU A 273 -20.28 2.52 -28.52
CA LEU A 273 -20.66 3.15 -27.27
C LEU A 273 -22.12 3.61 -27.32
N HIS A 274 -22.85 3.30 -26.25
CA HIS A 274 -24.22 3.73 -26.06
C HIS A 274 -24.24 4.89 -25.05
N GLN A 275 -24.69 6.07 -25.50
CA GLN A 275 -24.85 7.22 -24.59
C GLN A 275 -26.12 7.04 -23.74
N CYS A 276 -26.02 7.38 -22.47
CA CYS A 276 -27.15 7.49 -21.55
C CYS A 276 -27.26 8.93 -20.99
N PRO A 277 -28.40 9.33 -20.42
CA PRO A 277 -28.50 10.60 -19.72
C PRO A 277 -27.53 10.67 -18.54
N GLY A 278 -26.86 11.80 -18.38
CA GLY A 278 -25.99 12.06 -17.24
C GLY A 278 -26.76 12.29 -15.93
N PRO A 279 -26.03 12.55 -14.83
CA PRO A 279 -26.61 12.76 -13.50
C PRO A 279 -27.67 13.86 -13.52
N ASP A 280 -28.82 13.61 -12.87
CA ASP A 280 -29.95 14.54 -12.81
C ASP A 280 -30.47 15.04 -14.17
N GLY A 281 -30.19 14.29 -15.25
CA GLY A 281 -30.54 14.67 -16.61
C GLY A 281 -29.63 15.75 -17.22
N LEU A 282 -28.51 16.06 -16.57
CA LEU A 282 -27.50 16.99 -17.06
C LEU A 282 -26.41 16.24 -17.82
N GLY A 283 -26.26 16.61 -19.08
CA GLY A 283 -25.25 16.04 -19.97
C GLY A 283 -25.48 14.58 -20.32
N LYS A 284 -24.42 13.92 -20.80
CA LYS A 284 -24.45 12.51 -21.21
C LYS A 284 -23.39 11.67 -20.49
N GLY A 285 -23.67 10.38 -20.35
CA GLY A 285 -22.74 9.36 -19.90
C GLY A 285 -22.62 8.23 -20.90
N ILE A 286 -21.69 7.31 -20.64
CA ILE A 286 -21.58 6.05 -21.39
C ILE A 286 -22.22 4.93 -20.58
N HIS A 287 -23.11 4.18 -21.20
CA HIS A 287 -23.71 2.99 -20.62
C HIS A 287 -22.84 1.77 -20.94
N PHE A 288 -22.44 1.07 -19.89
CA PHE A 288 -21.73 -0.21 -19.97
C PHE A 288 -22.72 -1.31 -19.62
N GLU A 289 -23.00 -2.18 -20.59
CA GLU A 289 -23.75 -3.41 -20.35
C GLU A 289 -22.77 -4.50 -19.88
N ASN A 290 -23.25 -5.46 -19.08
CA ASN A 290 -22.48 -6.58 -18.50
C ASN A 290 -21.88 -7.57 -19.53
N ASP A 291 -21.75 -7.16 -20.79
CA ASP A 291 -21.00 -7.91 -21.79
C ASP A 291 -19.51 -7.63 -21.57
N VAL A 292 -18.76 -8.68 -21.30
CA VAL A 292 -17.35 -8.73 -20.83
C VAL A 292 -16.35 -7.94 -21.70
N ASP A 293 -16.79 -7.42 -22.85
CA ASP A 293 -15.99 -6.78 -23.88
C ASP A 293 -16.26 -5.27 -24.07
N THR A 294 -17.21 -4.66 -23.34
CA THR A 294 -17.43 -3.21 -23.45
C THR A 294 -16.51 -2.48 -22.49
N SER A 295 -15.29 -2.21 -22.92
CA SER A 295 -14.32 -1.38 -22.19
C SER A 295 -13.97 -0.14 -22.99
N VAL A 296 -13.56 0.91 -22.28
CA VAL A 296 -12.96 2.09 -22.90
C VAL A 296 -11.52 2.21 -22.46
N GLU A 297 -10.63 2.34 -23.44
CA GLU A 297 -9.24 2.68 -23.24
C GLU A 297 -9.05 4.20 -23.28
N LEU A 298 -8.51 4.76 -22.20
CA LEU A 298 -8.11 6.16 -22.10
C LEU A 298 -6.58 6.26 -22.30
N THR A 299 -6.13 6.17 -23.55
CA THR A 299 -4.69 6.09 -23.86
C THR A 299 -3.94 7.34 -23.38
N GLY A 300 -2.93 7.13 -22.52
CA GLY A 300 -2.08 8.20 -21.98
C GLY A 300 -2.75 9.09 -20.92
N ALA A 301 -3.98 8.79 -20.51
CA ALA A 301 -4.63 9.50 -19.41
C ALA A 301 -4.20 8.92 -18.05
N GLY A 302 -4.05 9.80 -17.05
CA GLY A 302 -3.73 9.38 -15.69
C GLY A 302 -2.35 8.72 -15.53
N GLU A 303 -1.39 9.11 -16.37
CA GLU A 303 0.00 8.66 -16.30
C GLU A 303 0.76 9.42 -15.21
N PHE A 304 0.64 8.90 -13.99
CA PHE A 304 1.26 9.46 -12.79
C PHE A 304 2.35 8.53 -12.28
N SER A 305 3.46 9.11 -11.80
CA SER A 305 4.47 8.39 -11.02
C SER A 305 3.90 8.07 -9.63
N ARG A 306 4.48 7.08 -8.94
CA ARG A 306 4.07 6.71 -7.57
C ARG A 306 4.05 7.88 -6.58
N THR A 307 4.87 8.90 -6.82
CA THR A 307 5.01 10.08 -5.95
C THR A 307 4.18 11.28 -6.41
N ASP A 308 3.55 11.21 -7.57
CA ASP A 308 2.81 12.35 -8.11
C ASP A 308 1.47 12.47 -7.39
N PRO A 309 1.16 13.63 -6.75
CA PRO A 309 -0.15 13.84 -6.15
C PRO A 309 -1.19 13.97 -7.26
N PHE A 310 -2.23 13.15 -7.23
CA PHE A 310 -3.34 13.23 -8.17
C PHE A 310 -4.69 13.25 -7.46
N SER A 311 -5.73 13.62 -8.21
CA SER A 311 -7.12 13.52 -7.78
C SER A 311 -7.93 13.02 -8.96
N LEU A 312 -8.90 12.16 -8.68
CA LEU A 312 -9.81 11.60 -9.67
C LEU A 312 -11.24 11.93 -9.24
N SER A 313 -12.05 12.37 -10.20
CA SER A 313 -13.49 12.59 -10.01
C SER A 313 -14.26 11.96 -11.16
N ALA A 314 -15.25 11.14 -10.85
CA ALA A 314 -16.13 10.52 -11.83
C ALA A 314 -17.56 10.47 -11.30
N TRP A 315 -18.52 10.57 -12.21
CA TRP A 315 -19.92 10.24 -11.93
C TRP A 315 -20.18 8.81 -12.38
N VAL A 316 -20.65 7.98 -11.45
CA VAL A 316 -20.95 6.57 -11.71
C VAL A 316 -22.35 6.29 -11.22
N LYS A 317 -23.15 5.65 -12.06
CA LYS A 317 -24.47 5.15 -11.71
C LYS A 317 -24.47 3.63 -11.88
N LEU A 318 -24.77 2.93 -10.80
CA LEU A 318 -24.91 1.48 -10.80
C LEU A 318 -26.38 1.13 -11.05
N ASP A 319 -26.62 0.29 -12.06
CA ASP A 319 -27.95 -0.23 -12.36
C ASP A 319 -28.13 -1.59 -11.67
N GLY A 320 -28.45 -1.57 -10.37
CA GLY A 320 -28.66 -2.75 -9.53
C GLY A 320 -27.51 -3.07 -8.57
N ASP A 321 -27.64 -4.18 -7.86
CA ASP A 321 -26.62 -4.66 -6.93
C ASP A 321 -25.56 -5.46 -7.69
N LEU A 322 -24.30 -5.07 -7.54
CA LEU A 322 -23.15 -5.74 -8.13
C LEU A 322 -22.24 -6.28 -7.02
N ASP A 323 -21.98 -7.59 -7.04
CA ASP A 323 -21.07 -8.25 -6.09
C ASP A 323 -19.62 -7.79 -6.32
N GLU A 324 -19.17 -7.77 -7.58
CA GLU A 324 -17.84 -7.31 -7.99
C GLU A 324 -17.86 -6.60 -9.35
N GLY A 325 -16.97 -5.63 -9.57
CA GLY A 325 -16.77 -5.01 -10.88
C GLY A 325 -15.69 -3.94 -10.91
N ALA A 326 -15.06 -3.71 -12.07
CA ALA A 326 -14.06 -2.66 -12.24
C ALA A 326 -14.68 -1.43 -12.93
N ILE A 327 -14.63 -0.27 -12.28
CA ILE A 327 -15.09 1.01 -12.86
C ILE A 327 -13.95 1.65 -13.65
N LEU A 328 -12.77 1.73 -13.03
CA LEU A 328 -11.56 2.26 -13.64
C LEU A 328 -10.37 1.46 -13.13
N HIS A 329 -9.58 0.91 -14.04
CA HIS A 329 -8.35 0.21 -13.69
C HIS A 329 -7.16 0.82 -14.44
N ARG A 330 -6.08 1.09 -13.71
CA ARG A 330 -4.78 1.43 -14.27
C ARG A 330 -3.72 0.55 -13.62
N THR A 331 -3.85 -0.75 -13.85
CA THR A 331 -2.96 -1.78 -13.32
C THR A 331 -2.42 -2.61 -14.49
N ARG A 332 -1.29 -3.31 -14.28
CA ARG A 332 -0.75 -4.23 -15.30
C ARG A 332 -1.40 -5.63 -15.27
N SER A 333 -2.40 -5.89 -14.43
CA SER A 333 -3.07 -7.20 -14.25
C SER A 333 -4.27 -7.11 -13.30
N ALA A 334 -5.01 -8.22 -13.15
CA ALA A 334 -6.14 -8.40 -12.25
C ALA A 334 -5.74 -8.42 -10.76
N LEU A 335 -6.77 -8.37 -9.90
CA LEU A 335 -6.82 -8.11 -8.44
C LEU A 335 -5.87 -8.89 -7.52
N GLU A 336 -5.16 -9.90 -8.02
CA GLU A 336 -4.39 -10.84 -7.21
C GLU A 336 -2.89 -10.66 -7.51
N ALA A 337 -2.09 -10.34 -6.49
CA ALA A 337 -0.62 -10.26 -6.50
C ALA A 337 0.05 -8.90 -6.81
N ALA A 338 -0.14 -7.91 -5.93
CA ALA A 338 0.80 -6.78 -5.73
C ALA A 338 1.15 -5.99 -7.02
N HIS A 339 0.16 -5.79 -7.90
CA HIS A 339 0.35 -5.09 -9.16
C HIS A 339 0.47 -3.57 -8.95
N ARG A 340 1.44 -2.93 -9.62
CA ARG A 340 1.62 -1.48 -9.58
C ARG A 340 0.46 -0.79 -10.32
N GLY A 341 -0.25 0.12 -9.64
CA GLY A 341 -1.32 0.88 -10.28
C GLY A 341 -2.26 1.55 -9.29
N TYR A 342 -3.47 1.82 -9.76
CA TYR A 342 -4.61 2.16 -8.91
C TYR A 342 -5.88 1.65 -9.58
N GLU A 343 -6.89 1.36 -8.77
CA GLU A 343 -8.16 0.82 -9.24
C GLU A 343 -9.32 1.43 -8.44
N LEU A 344 -10.38 1.78 -9.15
CA LEU A 344 -11.70 2.06 -8.59
C LEU A 344 -12.61 0.89 -8.95
N ALA A 345 -12.95 0.09 -7.94
CA ALA A 345 -13.72 -1.14 -8.09
C ALA A 345 -15.02 -1.08 -7.29
N ILE A 346 -15.90 -2.04 -7.54
CA ILE A 346 -17.10 -2.33 -6.77
C ILE A 346 -16.86 -3.65 -6.06
N GLU A 347 -17.07 -3.68 -4.75
CA GLU A 347 -17.06 -4.89 -3.93
C GLU A 347 -18.25 -4.88 -2.99
N ASN A 348 -19.05 -5.93 -2.99
CA ASN A 348 -20.25 -6.06 -2.17
C ASN A 348 -21.16 -4.81 -2.29
N ASN A 349 -21.39 -4.34 -3.51
CA ASN A 349 -22.19 -3.14 -3.82
C ASN A 349 -21.63 -1.80 -3.27
N HIS A 350 -20.35 -1.77 -2.89
CA HIS A 350 -19.65 -0.56 -2.44
C HIS A 350 -18.52 -0.19 -3.39
N VAL A 351 -18.34 1.11 -3.64
CA VAL A 351 -17.19 1.61 -4.39
C VAL A 351 -15.96 1.60 -3.48
N VAL A 352 -14.91 0.91 -3.91
CA VAL A 352 -13.63 0.77 -3.21
C VAL A 352 -12.51 1.34 -4.07
N PHE A 353 -11.59 2.08 -3.45
CA PHE A 353 -10.39 2.58 -4.10
C PHE A 353 -9.16 1.82 -3.59
N LYS A 354 -8.37 1.27 -4.52
CA LYS A 354 -7.18 0.45 -4.25
C LYS A 354 -5.95 1.11 -4.89
N LEU A 355 -4.84 1.14 -4.16
CA LEU A 355 -3.54 1.71 -4.56
C LEU A 355 -2.46 0.64 -4.59
#